data_AF-A0A964EY13-F1
#
_entry.id   AF-A0A964EY13-F1
#
_cell.length_a   1.000
_cell.length_b   1.000
_cell.length_c   1.000
_cell.angle_alpha   90.00
_cell.angle_beta   90.00
_cell.angle_gamma   90.00
#
_symmetry.space_group_name_H-M   'P 1'
#
loop_
_entity.id
_entity.type
_entity.pdbx_description
1 polymer ?
#
loop_
_entity_poly.entity_id
_entity_poly.type
_entity_poly.pdbx_seq_one_letter_code
_entity_poly.pdbx_strand_id
1 'polypeptide(L)'
;MGSNRQRNKPKGTYRRATTLKGGKGEFRLGHPGLNDRVSMLLRRATARYGNDDASKALKKLNTRRDALLAFILTRLIAVRNSQVKEQHELNDRESWFRRVFRGAMTLPDPTRWAESARRYELAAEAICRGHIGRGVRLIEAAIEAEYAAFESAPEMVEDDLDETEAPAEAPPMDRPPEMDKIGNQETCDPIPMDPLIQQVADQILSVQSRAPLVGWRAKQPHRWWAEEEEEEEEDDGA
;
A
#
# COMPACT_ATOMS: atom_id res chain seq x y z
N MET A 1 26.65 -39.26 -52.05
CA MET A 1 27.07 -39.68 -50.70
C MET A 1 26.52 -38.65 -49.72
N GLY A 2 25.42 -38.83 -48.99
CA GLY A 2 24.90 -40.05 -48.39
C GLY A 2 25.33 -40.10 -46.91
N SER A 3 24.81 -39.22 -46.06
CA SER A 3 24.74 -39.52 -44.62
C SER A 3 23.59 -38.79 -43.94
N ASN A 4 22.62 -39.62 -43.58
CA ASN A 4 21.33 -39.36 -42.99
C ASN A 4 21.52 -39.28 -41.46
N ARG A 5 21.24 -38.12 -40.82
CA ARG A 5 21.17 -38.04 -39.35
C ARG A 5 19.73 -37.74 -38.93
N GLN A 6 19.09 -38.81 -38.51
CA GLN A 6 17.69 -38.88 -38.08
C GLN A 6 17.46 -38.06 -36.81
N ARG A 7 16.34 -37.35 -36.80
CA ARG A 7 15.77 -36.60 -35.66
C ARG A 7 15.25 -37.58 -34.61
N ASN A 8 15.80 -37.53 -33.39
CA ASN A 8 15.23 -38.21 -32.23
C ASN A 8 13.95 -37.49 -31.77
N LYS A 9 12.80 -38.16 -31.91
CA LYS A 9 11.53 -37.78 -31.27
C LYS A 9 11.41 -38.49 -29.92
N PRO A 10 10.88 -37.83 -28.87
CA PRO A 10 10.64 -38.47 -27.58
C PRO A 10 9.55 -39.54 -27.68
N LYS A 11 9.84 -40.73 -27.11
CA LYS A 11 8.91 -41.86 -27.05
C LYS A 11 7.83 -41.57 -26.01
N GLY A 12 6.58 -41.41 -26.47
CA GLY A 12 5.40 -41.34 -25.60
C GLY A 12 5.21 -42.64 -24.84
N THR A 13 5.13 -42.57 -23.52
CA THR A 13 4.75 -43.69 -22.66
C THR A 13 3.23 -43.89 -22.75
N TYR A 14 2.82 -44.77 -23.66
CA TYR A 14 1.46 -45.32 -23.66
C TYR A 14 1.27 -46.16 -22.39
N ARG A 15 0.53 -45.63 -21.41
CA ARG A 15 -0.10 -46.48 -20.39
C ARG A 15 -1.15 -47.34 -21.11
N ARG A 16 -0.83 -48.62 -21.32
CA ARG A 16 -1.79 -49.63 -21.73
C ARG A 16 -2.92 -49.66 -20.70
N ALA A 17 -4.11 -49.22 -21.10
CA ALA A 17 -5.33 -49.63 -20.44
C ALA A 17 -5.50 -51.13 -20.66
N THR A 18 -5.19 -51.92 -19.63
CA THR A 18 -5.56 -53.34 -19.56
C THR A 18 -7.08 -53.42 -19.54
N THR A 19 -7.66 -53.69 -20.71
CA THR A 19 -9.02 -54.21 -20.83
C THR A 19 -9.04 -55.60 -20.20
N LEU A 20 -9.47 -55.67 -18.94
CA LEU A 20 -9.86 -56.90 -18.28
C LEU A 20 -11.11 -57.47 -18.98
N LYS A 21 -10.85 -58.32 -19.97
CA LYS A 21 -11.83 -59.22 -20.56
C LYS A 21 -11.66 -60.57 -19.87
N GLY A 22 -12.57 -60.89 -18.95
CA GLY A 22 -12.61 -62.15 -18.21
C GLY A 22 -13.15 -61.89 -16.79
N GLY A 23 -14.20 -62.53 -16.30
CA GLY A 23 -14.98 -63.61 -16.86
C GLY A 23 -16.32 -63.69 -16.13
N LYS A 24 -17.15 -64.62 -16.60
CA LYS A 24 -18.36 -65.08 -15.91
C LYS A 24 -17.93 -65.71 -14.58
N GLY A 25 -17.89 -64.90 -13.53
CA GLY A 25 -17.71 -65.31 -12.15
C GLY A 25 -18.68 -64.50 -11.32
N GLU A 26 -19.80 -65.14 -10.98
CA GLU A 26 -20.72 -64.64 -9.95
C GLU A 26 -19.95 -64.38 -8.66
N PHE A 27 -19.79 -63.11 -8.31
CA PHE A 27 -19.65 -62.70 -6.92
C PHE A 27 -20.70 -61.62 -6.66
N ARG A 28 -21.92 -62.09 -6.39
CA ARG A 28 -23.06 -61.27 -5.96
C ARG A 28 -22.89 -60.92 -4.48
N LEU A 29 -22.29 -59.77 -4.19
CA LEU A 29 -22.58 -58.99 -2.99
C LEU A 29 -22.44 -57.50 -3.33
N GLY A 30 -23.54 -56.88 -3.75
CA GLY A 30 -23.61 -55.44 -3.98
C GLY A 30 -24.86 -55.05 -4.77
N HIS A 31 -25.87 -54.51 -4.08
CA HIS A 31 -27.11 -54.04 -4.69
C HIS A 31 -26.85 -53.00 -5.81
N PRO A 32 -27.39 -53.16 -7.04
CA PRO A 32 -27.08 -52.31 -8.20
C PRO A 32 -27.61 -50.87 -8.15
N GLY A 33 -28.32 -50.47 -7.09
CA GLY A 33 -29.04 -49.17 -7.04
C GLY A 33 -28.63 -48.23 -5.91
N LEU A 34 -27.85 -48.69 -4.92
CA LEU A 34 -27.47 -47.87 -3.76
C LEU A 34 -26.23 -47.02 -4.04
N ASN A 35 -25.24 -47.56 -4.75
CA ASN A 35 -24.01 -46.83 -5.10
C ASN A 35 -24.27 -45.68 -6.09
N ASP A 36 -25.26 -45.80 -6.99
CA ASP A 36 -25.61 -44.74 -7.94
C ASP A 36 -26.44 -43.62 -7.30
N ARG A 37 -27.30 -43.94 -6.32
CA ARG A 37 -28.05 -42.92 -5.57
C ARG A 37 -27.16 -42.15 -4.60
N VAL A 38 -26.27 -42.85 -3.90
CA VAL A 38 -25.30 -42.23 -2.99
C VAL A 38 -24.29 -41.39 -3.78
N SER A 39 -23.82 -41.85 -4.94
CA SER A 39 -22.94 -41.06 -5.80
C SER A 39 -23.65 -39.87 -6.47
N MET A 40 -24.93 -39.99 -6.84
CA MET A 40 -25.73 -38.83 -7.29
C MET A 40 -26.00 -37.83 -6.18
N LEU A 41 -26.25 -38.29 -4.95
CA LEU A 41 -26.42 -37.43 -3.78
C LEU A 41 -25.11 -36.74 -3.41
N LEU A 42 -23.99 -37.46 -3.43
CA LEU A 42 -22.65 -36.89 -3.26
C LEU A 42 -22.33 -35.88 -4.37
N ARG A 43 -22.61 -36.19 -5.65
CA ARG A 43 -22.41 -35.25 -6.77
C ARG A 43 -23.30 -34.02 -6.66
N ARG A 44 -24.55 -34.17 -6.23
CA ARG A 44 -25.46 -33.04 -5.96
C ARG A 44 -25.01 -32.23 -4.75
N ALA A 45 -24.52 -32.88 -3.70
CA ALA A 45 -23.97 -32.22 -2.53
C ALA A 45 -22.68 -31.48 -2.89
N THR A 46 -21.74 -32.08 -3.62
CA THR A 46 -20.53 -31.40 -4.09
C THR A 46 -20.84 -30.28 -5.08
N ALA A 47 -21.86 -30.44 -5.94
CA ALA A 47 -22.29 -29.39 -6.87
C ALA A 47 -22.99 -28.22 -6.17
N ARG A 48 -23.75 -28.46 -5.10
CA ARG A 48 -24.48 -27.43 -4.35
C ARG A 48 -23.63 -26.77 -3.25
N TYR A 49 -22.80 -27.53 -2.55
CA TYR A 49 -21.96 -27.01 -1.46
C TYR A 49 -20.58 -26.57 -1.95
N GLY A 50 -20.00 -27.22 -2.96
CA GLY A 50 -18.66 -26.89 -3.43
C GLY A 50 -18.56 -25.55 -4.15
N ASN A 51 -19.53 -25.20 -5.00
CA ASN A 51 -19.49 -23.97 -5.79
C ASN A 51 -19.99 -22.74 -5.02
N ASP A 52 -21.04 -22.90 -4.20
CA ASP A 52 -21.60 -21.78 -3.45
C ASP A 52 -20.67 -21.35 -2.31
N ASP A 53 -20.04 -22.28 -1.61
CA ASP A 53 -19.12 -21.93 -0.52
C ASP A 53 -17.76 -21.44 -1.05
N ALA A 54 -17.28 -21.99 -2.17
CA ALA A 54 -16.10 -21.44 -2.85
C ALA A 54 -16.36 -20.02 -3.38
N SER A 55 -17.51 -19.76 -4.00
CA SER A 55 -17.84 -18.41 -4.48
C SER A 55 -18.03 -17.41 -3.34
N LYS A 56 -18.60 -17.81 -2.20
CA LYS A 56 -18.64 -16.98 -0.98
C LYS A 56 -17.24 -16.71 -0.42
N ALA A 57 -16.36 -17.71 -0.40
CA ALA A 57 -14.98 -17.54 0.06
C ALA A 57 -14.20 -16.55 -0.84
N LEU A 58 -14.32 -16.68 -2.16
CA LEU A 58 -13.72 -15.76 -3.13
C LEU A 58 -14.26 -14.34 -2.97
N LYS A 59 -15.57 -14.17 -2.80
CA LYS A 59 -16.17 -12.85 -2.52
C LYS A 59 -15.60 -12.23 -1.25
N LYS A 60 -15.45 -13.00 -0.17
CA LYS A 60 -14.84 -12.52 1.08
C LYS A 60 -13.37 -12.10 0.90
N LEU A 61 -12.61 -12.85 0.10
CA LEU A 61 -11.22 -12.50 -0.21
C LEU A 61 -11.15 -11.21 -1.03
N ASN A 62 -12.02 -11.05 -2.03
CA ASN A 62 -12.10 -9.83 -2.83
C ASN A 62 -12.47 -8.62 -1.96
N THR A 63 -13.46 -8.74 -1.06
CA THR A 63 -13.80 -7.64 -0.16
C THR A 63 -12.66 -7.26 0.78
N ARG A 64 -11.87 -8.24 1.26
CA ARG A 64 -10.69 -7.97 2.09
C ARG A 64 -9.59 -7.27 1.30
N ARG A 65 -9.34 -7.75 0.08
CA ARG A 65 -8.38 -7.11 -0.85
C ARG A 65 -8.74 -5.66 -1.08
N ASP A 66 -10.01 -5.39 -1.40
CA ASP A 66 -10.48 -4.03 -1.70
C ASP A 66 -10.40 -3.14 -0.45
N ALA A 67 -10.70 -3.68 0.73
CA ALA A 67 -10.50 -2.98 2.00
C ALA A 67 -9.03 -2.64 2.29
N LEU A 68 -8.09 -3.55 2.00
CA LEU A 68 -6.66 -3.27 2.15
C LEU A 68 -6.17 -2.20 1.17
N LEU A 69 -6.63 -2.23 -0.08
CA LEU A 69 -6.29 -1.20 -1.06
C LEU A 69 -6.84 0.17 -0.67
N ALA A 70 -8.09 0.21 -0.18
CA ALA A 70 -8.68 1.44 0.36
C ALA A 70 -7.89 1.96 1.57
N PHE A 71 -7.48 1.07 2.49
CA PHE A 71 -6.63 1.45 3.62
C PHE A 71 -5.29 2.06 3.16
N ILE A 72 -4.59 1.40 2.24
CA ILE A 72 -3.33 1.92 1.68
C ILE A 72 -3.53 3.32 1.10
N LEU A 73 -4.60 3.51 0.34
CA LEU A 73 -4.89 4.80 -0.26
C LEU A 73 -5.11 5.89 0.79
N THR A 74 -5.94 5.62 1.80
CA THR A 74 -6.20 6.61 2.86
C THR A 74 -4.93 6.95 3.64
N ARG A 75 -4.06 5.96 3.91
CA ARG A 75 -2.77 6.21 4.56
C ARG A 75 -1.83 7.02 3.69
N LEU A 76 -1.72 6.72 2.39
CA LEU A 76 -0.91 7.51 1.46
C LEU A 76 -1.37 8.98 1.40
N ILE A 77 -2.67 9.24 1.43
CA ILE A 77 -3.21 10.61 1.50
C ILE A 77 -2.81 11.28 2.82
N ALA A 78 -2.93 10.57 3.95
CA ALA A 78 -2.53 11.10 5.26
C ALA A 78 -1.03 11.45 5.29
N VAL A 79 -0.17 10.55 4.82
CA VAL A 79 1.28 10.77 4.69
C VAL A 79 1.57 11.99 3.80
N ARG A 80 0.85 12.14 2.68
CA ARG A 80 1.02 13.29 1.79
C ARG A 80 0.64 14.60 2.50
N ASN A 81 -0.44 14.61 3.28
CA ASN A 81 -0.85 15.78 4.04
C ASN A 81 0.21 16.16 5.08
N SER A 82 0.74 15.20 5.84
CA SER A 82 1.84 15.42 6.78
C SER A 82 3.08 16.00 6.09
N GLN A 83 3.43 15.48 4.91
CA GLN A 83 4.55 16.00 4.12
C GLN A 83 4.31 17.43 3.62
N VAL A 84 3.08 17.78 3.26
CA VAL A 84 2.72 19.16 2.86
C VAL A 84 2.85 20.12 4.04
N LYS A 85 2.44 19.70 5.25
CA LYS A 85 2.65 20.49 6.48
C LYS A 85 4.14 20.72 6.74
N GLU A 86 4.98 19.69 6.63
CA GLU A 86 6.44 19.88 6.76
C GLU A 86 7.03 20.81 5.69
N GLN A 87 6.51 20.77 4.47
CA GLN A 87 6.93 21.72 3.43
C GLN A 87 6.50 23.15 3.74
N HIS A 88 5.31 23.32 4.30
CA HIS A 88 4.82 24.62 4.75
C HIS A 88 5.75 25.18 5.83
N GLU A 89 6.08 24.39 6.84
CA GLU A 89 7.00 24.79 7.91
C GLU A 89 8.40 25.12 7.38
N LEU A 90 8.92 24.37 6.40
CA LEU A 90 10.18 24.72 5.74
C LEU A 90 10.17 26.08 5.01
N ASN A 91 9.00 26.49 4.52
CA ASN A 91 8.83 27.78 3.85
C ASN A 91 8.64 28.91 4.86
N ASP A 92 7.92 28.68 5.96
CA ASP A 92 7.72 29.66 7.03
C ASP A 92 8.79 29.55 8.14
N ARG A 93 9.99 30.06 7.82
CA ARG A 93 11.17 29.91 8.71
C ARG A 93 11.13 30.78 9.96
N GLU A 94 10.29 31.80 10.04
CA GLU A 94 10.50 32.90 10.99
C GLU A 94 10.25 32.48 12.45
N SER A 95 9.32 31.55 12.67
CA SER A 95 8.88 31.10 14.00
C SER A 95 9.88 30.16 14.68
N TRP A 96 10.43 29.18 13.94
CA TRP A 96 11.20 28.09 14.54
C TRP A 96 12.71 28.10 14.21
N PHE A 97 13.14 28.78 13.15
CA PHE A 97 14.54 28.72 12.68
C PHE A 97 15.56 29.17 13.74
N ARG A 98 15.21 30.17 14.57
CA ARG A 98 16.07 30.62 15.67
C ARG A 98 16.25 29.55 16.75
N ARG A 99 15.23 28.70 16.98
CA ARG A 99 15.30 27.59 17.95
C ARG A 99 16.14 26.45 17.40
N VAL A 100 15.99 26.11 16.12
CA VAL A 100 16.82 25.11 15.42
C VAL A 100 18.29 25.52 15.37
N PHE A 101 18.60 26.78 15.03
CA PHE A 101 19.99 27.29 14.99
C PHE A 101 20.68 27.24 16.36
N ARG A 102 19.92 27.36 17.45
CA ARG A 102 20.41 27.21 18.82
C ARG A 102 20.54 25.75 19.27
N GLY A 103 20.25 24.79 18.40
CA GLY A 103 20.33 23.35 18.67
C GLY A 103 19.21 22.81 19.55
N ALA A 104 18.12 23.57 19.74
CA ALA A 104 17.02 23.16 20.60
C ALA A 104 15.98 22.26 19.89
N MET A 105 15.99 22.22 18.56
CA MET A 105 14.98 21.54 17.73
C MET A 105 15.60 20.93 16.47
N THR A 106 14.98 19.87 15.96
CA THR A 106 15.30 19.22 14.68
C THR A 106 14.73 20.01 13.50
N LEU A 107 15.38 19.90 12.34
CA LEU A 107 14.92 20.54 11.11
C LEU A 107 13.75 19.73 10.51
N PRO A 108 12.65 20.35 10.04
CA PRO A 108 11.63 19.64 9.27
C PRO A 108 12.25 18.99 8.03
N ASP A 109 11.88 17.73 7.75
CA ASP A 109 12.40 16.97 6.62
C ASP A 109 11.29 16.24 5.86
N PRO A 110 10.73 16.87 4.81
CA PRO A 110 9.69 16.28 3.97
C PRO A 110 10.06 14.95 3.32
N THR A 111 11.35 14.60 3.26
CA THR A 111 11.79 13.33 2.64
C THR A 111 11.64 12.12 3.55
N ARG A 112 11.40 12.30 4.85
CA ARG A 112 11.17 11.20 5.82
C ARG A 112 10.01 10.28 5.42
N TRP A 113 8.99 10.85 4.80
CA TRP A 113 7.76 10.17 4.40
C TRP A 113 7.93 9.26 3.18
N ALA A 114 9.06 9.36 2.47
CA ALA A 114 9.31 8.58 1.26
C ALA A 114 9.41 7.07 1.54
N GLU A 115 9.95 6.67 2.70
CA GLU A 115 10.12 5.27 3.02
C GLU A 115 8.79 4.55 3.27
N SER A 116 7.89 5.17 4.04
CA SER A 116 6.54 4.63 4.27
C SER A 116 5.74 4.57 2.97
N ALA A 117 5.77 5.64 2.16
CA ALA A 117 5.09 5.70 0.87
C ALA A 117 5.54 4.59 -0.09
N ARG A 118 6.85 4.35 -0.19
CA ARG A 118 7.41 3.27 -1.01
C ARG A 118 6.95 1.89 -0.55
N ARG A 119 6.87 1.67 0.77
CA ARG A 119 6.40 0.39 1.33
C ARG A 119 4.91 0.18 1.06
N TYR A 120 4.09 1.23 1.15
CA TYR A 120 2.67 1.21 0.77
C TYR A 120 2.46 0.92 -0.72
N GLU A 121 3.25 1.53 -1.60
CA GLU A 121 3.22 1.25 -3.04
C GLU A 121 3.56 -0.22 -3.33
N LEU A 122 4.64 -0.74 -2.76
CA LEU A 122 5.03 -2.16 -2.89
C LEU A 122 3.97 -3.11 -2.34
N ALA A 123 3.30 -2.72 -1.25
CA ALA A 123 2.19 -3.48 -0.69
C ALA A 123 1.01 -3.54 -1.67
N ALA A 124 0.61 -2.39 -2.24
CA ALA A 124 -0.45 -2.32 -3.23
C ALA A 124 -0.11 -3.15 -4.48
N GLU A 125 1.14 -3.09 -4.97
CA GLU A 125 1.58 -3.93 -6.08
C GLU A 125 1.45 -5.43 -5.76
N ALA A 126 1.86 -5.85 -4.56
CA ALA A 126 1.77 -7.24 -4.14
C ALA A 126 0.32 -7.72 -4.07
N ILE A 127 -0.59 -6.88 -3.56
CA ILE A 127 -2.02 -7.17 -3.46
C ILE A 127 -2.65 -7.25 -4.86
N CYS A 128 -2.35 -6.30 -5.75
CA CYS A 128 -2.83 -6.27 -7.13
C CYS A 128 -2.31 -7.46 -7.96
N ARG A 129 -1.10 -7.96 -7.69
CA ARG A 129 -0.56 -9.19 -8.30
C ARG A 129 -1.18 -10.47 -7.75
N GLY A 130 -2.08 -10.37 -6.76
CA GLY A 130 -2.77 -11.51 -6.16
C GLY A 130 -2.07 -12.12 -4.95
N HIS A 131 -1.01 -11.50 -4.41
CA HIS A 131 -0.27 -11.98 -3.24
C HIS A 131 -0.69 -11.22 -1.97
N ILE A 132 -1.91 -11.49 -1.47
CA ILE A 132 -2.48 -10.76 -0.32
C ILE A 132 -1.63 -10.96 0.94
N GLY A 133 -1.22 -12.20 1.26
CA GLY A 133 -0.41 -12.46 2.45
C GLY A 133 0.94 -11.73 2.46
N ARG A 134 1.54 -11.52 1.29
CA ARG A 134 2.76 -10.69 1.15
C ARG A 134 2.43 -9.20 1.30
N GLY A 135 1.31 -8.77 0.72
CA GLY A 135 0.81 -7.40 0.86
C GLY A 135 0.63 -6.99 2.31
N VAL A 136 -0.01 -7.83 3.13
CA VAL A 136 -0.22 -7.60 4.57
C VAL A 136 1.11 -7.35 5.31
N ARG A 137 2.13 -8.16 5.08
CA ARG A 137 3.45 -7.96 5.70
C ARG A 137 4.12 -6.65 5.26
N LEU A 138 3.91 -6.26 4.01
CA LEU A 138 4.42 -4.99 3.50
C LEU A 138 3.65 -3.80 4.09
N ILE A 139 2.35 -3.94 4.35
CA ILE A 139 1.55 -2.94 5.08
C ILE A 139 2.07 -2.80 6.52
N GLU A 140 2.34 -3.90 7.23
CA GLU A 140 2.94 -3.85 8.57
C GLU A 140 4.26 -3.07 8.57
N ALA A 141 5.16 -3.40 7.65
CA ALA A 141 6.41 -2.67 7.51
C ALA A 141 6.19 -1.20 7.11
N ALA A 142 5.14 -0.89 6.33
CA ALA A 142 4.81 0.49 5.97
C ALA A 142 4.33 1.29 7.19
N ILE A 143 3.49 0.69 8.03
CA ILE A 143 3.00 1.27 9.29
C ILE A 143 4.18 1.53 10.23
N GLU A 144 5.12 0.58 10.40
CA GLU A 144 6.32 0.79 11.23
C GLU A 144 7.19 1.96 10.73
N ALA A 145 7.37 2.08 9.42
CA ALA A 145 8.11 3.22 8.84
C ALA A 145 7.35 4.54 9.02
N GLU A 146 6.03 4.50 8.95
CA GLU A 146 5.17 5.66 9.18
C GLU A 146 5.27 6.14 10.63
N TYR A 147 5.18 5.23 11.61
CA TYR A 147 5.41 5.54 13.02
C TYR A 147 6.80 6.13 13.26
N ALA A 148 7.84 5.52 12.70
CA ALA A 148 9.21 6.05 12.83
C ALA A 148 9.34 7.46 12.23
N ALA A 149 8.65 7.75 11.13
CA ALA A 149 8.62 9.07 10.52
C ALA A 149 7.90 10.09 11.40
N PHE A 150 6.76 9.72 12.00
CA PHE A 150 6.03 10.54 12.97
C PHE A 150 6.84 10.81 14.24
N GLU A 151 7.42 9.79 14.87
CA GLU A 151 8.22 9.94 16.11
C GLU A 151 9.45 10.82 15.95
N SER A 152 9.96 10.93 14.72
CA SER A 152 11.12 11.79 14.43
C SER A 152 10.74 13.11 13.76
N ALA A 153 9.43 13.41 13.67
CA ALA A 153 8.94 14.72 13.27
C ALA A 153 9.31 15.77 14.34
N PRO A 154 9.59 17.03 13.96
CA PRO A 154 9.81 18.09 14.92
C PRO A 154 8.49 18.54 15.58
N GLU A 155 8.58 19.03 16.82
CA GLU A 155 7.44 19.52 17.63
C GLU A 155 6.54 20.54 16.88
N MET A 156 7.08 21.43 16.04
CA MET A 156 6.22 22.38 15.29
C MET A 156 5.36 21.72 14.22
N VAL A 157 5.79 20.58 13.72
CA VAL A 157 5.01 19.78 12.78
C VAL A 157 3.99 18.95 13.56
N GLU A 158 4.34 18.49 14.77
CA GLU A 158 3.41 17.78 15.67
C GLU A 158 2.22 18.67 16.07
N ASP A 159 2.48 19.93 16.44
CA ASP A 159 1.43 20.91 16.79
C ASP A 159 0.44 21.10 15.62
N ASP A 160 0.94 21.26 14.39
CA ASP A 160 0.11 21.37 13.20
C ASP A 160 -0.55 20.04 12.80
N LEU A 161 0.07 18.90 13.12
CA LEU A 161 -0.51 17.57 12.89
C LEU A 161 -1.71 17.32 13.82
N ASP A 162 -1.67 17.85 15.04
CA ASP A 162 -2.72 17.72 16.05
C ASP A 162 -3.85 18.74 15.89
N GLU A 163 -3.56 19.98 15.45
CA GLU A 163 -4.54 21.07 15.38
C GLU A 163 -5.33 21.16 14.05
N THR A 164 -4.75 20.72 12.92
CA THR A 164 -5.50 20.62 11.66
C THR A 164 -5.79 19.17 11.35
N GLU A 165 -7.03 18.76 11.64
CA GLU A 165 -7.74 17.74 10.88
C GLU A 165 -6.82 16.60 10.40
N ALA A 166 -6.35 15.75 11.33
CA ALA A 166 -6.31 14.34 10.94
C ALA A 166 -7.67 14.10 10.29
N PRO A 167 -7.76 13.77 8.98
CA PRO A 167 -9.05 13.71 8.31
C PRO A 167 -9.94 12.94 9.26
N ALA A 168 -11.12 13.45 9.61
CA ALA A 168 -12.00 12.75 10.56
C ALA A 168 -12.34 11.31 10.09
N GLU A 169 -11.89 10.94 8.88
CA GLU A 169 -11.98 9.67 8.18
C GLU A 169 -10.64 8.91 8.00
N ALA A 170 -9.49 9.46 8.41
CA ALA A 170 -8.23 8.71 8.36
C ALA A 170 -8.29 7.60 9.42
N PRO A 171 -8.26 6.32 9.02
CA PRO A 171 -8.26 5.23 9.98
C PRO A 171 -7.03 5.42 10.90
N PRO A 172 -7.15 5.06 12.19
CA PRO A 172 -6.00 5.09 13.10
C PRO A 172 -4.81 4.38 12.45
N MET A 173 -3.58 4.76 12.81
CA MET A 173 -2.35 4.06 12.37
C MET A 173 -2.35 2.57 12.76
N ASP A 174 -3.34 2.14 13.55
CA ASP A 174 -3.58 0.77 13.94
C ASP A 174 -3.79 -0.16 12.74
N ARG A 175 -3.33 -1.40 12.93
CA ARG A 175 -3.46 -2.50 12.00
C ARG A 175 -4.94 -2.75 11.65
N PRO A 176 -5.35 -2.74 10.37
CA PRO A 176 -6.69 -3.11 9.94
C PRO A 176 -7.13 -4.49 10.47
N PRO A 177 -8.36 -4.66 10.97
CA PRO A 177 -8.88 -5.94 11.47
C PRO A 177 -9.01 -7.00 10.36
N GLU A 178 -8.96 -6.60 9.09
CA GLU A 178 -8.88 -7.48 7.94
C GLU A 178 -7.55 -8.23 7.87
N MET A 179 -6.45 -7.63 8.35
CA MET A 179 -5.10 -8.22 8.31
C MET A 179 -4.99 -9.46 9.21
N ASP A 180 -5.63 -9.46 10.38
CA ASP A 180 -5.61 -10.59 11.32
C ASP A 180 -6.29 -11.84 10.77
N LYS A 181 -7.17 -11.66 9.78
CA LYS A 181 -8.01 -12.72 9.21
C LYS A 181 -7.41 -13.32 7.94
N ILE A 182 -6.27 -12.81 7.48
CA ILE A 182 -5.60 -13.21 6.24
C ILE A 182 -4.42 -14.12 6.56
N GLY A 183 -4.46 -15.34 6.04
CA GLY A 183 -3.33 -16.26 6.10
C GLY A 183 -2.13 -15.79 5.26
N ASN A 184 -0.92 -16.14 5.71
CA ASN A 184 0.36 -15.81 5.06
C ASN A 184 0.48 -16.27 3.58
N GLN A 185 -0.30 -17.26 3.16
CA GLN A 185 -0.27 -17.85 1.82
C GLN A 185 -1.56 -17.60 1.02
N GLU A 186 -2.43 -16.69 1.48
CA GLU A 186 -3.66 -16.37 0.74
C GLU A 186 -3.35 -15.63 -0.56
N THR A 187 -3.96 -16.12 -1.64
CA THR A 187 -3.86 -15.54 -2.98
C THR A 187 -5.24 -15.19 -3.52
N CYS A 188 -5.30 -14.15 -4.36
CA CYS A 188 -6.52 -13.67 -5.00
C CYS A 188 -6.26 -13.42 -6.49
N ASP A 189 -7.34 -13.25 -7.26
CA ASP A 189 -7.25 -12.92 -8.67
C ASP A 189 -6.54 -11.56 -8.86
N PRO A 190 -5.59 -11.48 -9.82
CA PRO A 190 -4.85 -10.25 -10.07
C PRO A 190 -5.75 -9.17 -10.67
N ILE A 191 -5.54 -7.92 -10.26
CA ILE A 191 -6.29 -6.74 -10.71
C ILE A 191 -5.29 -5.63 -11.07
N PRO A 192 -5.60 -4.77 -12.06
CA PRO A 192 -4.83 -3.55 -12.27
C PRO A 192 -4.74 -2.69 -11.01
N MET A 193 -3.59 -2.04 -10.80
CA MET A 193 -3.43 -1.08 -9.71
C MET A 193 -4.31 0.15 -9.98
N ASP A 194 -4.91 0.70 -8.91
CA ASP A 194 -5.62 1.97 -8.98
C ASP A 194 -4.63 3.10 -9.29
N PRO A 195 -4.84 3.90 -10.36
CA PRO A 195 -3.95 5.00 -10.71
C PRO A 195 -3.81 6.03 -9.59
N LEU A 196 -4.81 6.20 -8.72
CA LEU A 196 -4.74 7.17 -7.62
C LEU A 196 -3.66 6.79 -6.60
N ILE A 197 -3.54 5.50 -6.28
CA ILE A 197 -2.51 4.98 -5.37
C ILE A 197 -1.12 5.32 -5.92
N GLN A 198 -0.90 5.04 -7.21
CA GLN A 198 0.37 5.31 -7.87
C GLN A 198 0.68 6.81 -7.93
N GLN A 199 -0.31 7.64 -8.30
CA GLN A 199 -0.15 9.09 -8.36
C GLN A 199 0.23 9.69 -7.01
N VAL A 200 -0.43 9.29 -5.91
CA VAL A 200 -0.13 9.84 -4.58
C VAL A 200 1.24 9.36 -4.09
N ALA A 201 1.60 8.10 -4.34
CA ALA A 201 2.93 7.59 -4.03
C ALA A 201 4.03 8.36 -4.80
N ASP A 202 3.88 8.53 -6.10
CA ASP A 202 4.81 9.29 -6.95
C ASP A 202 4.95 10.75 -6.47
N GLN A 203 3.85 11.38 -6.07
CA GLN A 203 3.88 12.73 -5.51
C GLN A 203 4.73 12.79 -4.23
N ILE A 204 4.54 11.86 -3.29
CA ILE A 204 5.33 11.82 -2.06
C ILE A 204 6.83 11.59 -2.36
N LEU A 205 7.13 10.66 -3.26
CA LEU A 205 8.51 10.29 -3.63
C LEU A 205 9.24 11.38 -4.44
N SER A 206 8.50 12.22 -5.15
CA SER A 206 9.07 13.31 -5.97
C SER A 206 9.59 14.50 -5.17
N VAL A 207 9.21 14.59 -3.89
CA VAL A 207 9.59 15.69 -3.01
C VAL A 207 11.09 15.65 -2.72
N GLN A 208 11.76 16.77 -2.97
CA GLN A 208 13.17 16.96 -2.65
C GLN A 208 13.31 17.82 -1.39
N SER A 209 14.30 17.51 -0.55
CA SER A 209 14.62 18.23 0.69
C SER A 209 15.14 19.67 0.52
N ARG A 210 15.08 20.22 -0.71
CA ARG A 210 15.63 21.55 -0.99
C ARG A 210 14.69 22.63 -0.49
N ALA A 211 14.87 23.02 0.76
CA ALA A 211 14.55 24.37 1.18
C ALA A 211 15.31 25.32 0.23
N PRO A 212 14.63 26.17 -0.58
CA PRO A 212 15.35 27.11 -1.43
C PRO A 212 16.26 27.94 -0.54
N LEU A 213 17.53 28.07 -0.90
CA LEU A 213 18.43 29.06 -0.30
C LEU A 213 17.93 30.45 -0.69
N VAL A 214 16.75 30.86 -0.19
CA VAL A 214 16.33 32.24 -0.18
C VAL A 214 17.29 32.87 0.81
N GLY A 215 18.35 33.46 0.26
CA GLY A 215 19.36 34.15 1.03
C GLY A 215 18.63 35.07 1.99
N TRP A 216 18.95 34.94 3.27
CA TRP A 216 18.61 35.93 4.27
C TRP A 216 18.89 37.28 3.62
N ARG A 217 17.86 38.07 3.30
CA ARG A 217 18.07 39.47 2.95
C ARG A 217 18.59 40.07 4.22
N ALA A 218 19.91 40.05 4.40
CA ALA A 218 20.55 40.74 5.50
C ALA A 218 19.94 42.13 5.44
N LYS A 219 19.20 42.53 6.49
CA LYS A 219 18.78 43.91 6.65
C LYS A 219 20.06 44.69 6.41
N GLN A 220 20.09 45.46 5.32
CA GLN A 220 21.29 46.19 4.94
C GLN A 220 21.76 46.90 6.21
N PRO A 221 23.02 46.75 6.62
CA PRO A 221 23.51 47.39 7.83
C PRO A 221 23.13 48.85 7.73
N HIS A 222 22.43 49.36 8.76
CA HIS A 222 21.92 50.72 8.81
C HIS A 222 23.02 51.68 8.39
N ARG A 223 22.90 52.22 7.17
CA ARG A 223 23.84 53.20 6.66
C ARG A 223 23.46 54.49 7.34
N TRP A 224 24.22 54.90 8.35
CA TRP A 224 24.01 56.17 9.06
C TRP A 224 24.17 57.41 8.16
N TRP A 225 24.53 57.21 6.90
CA TRP A 225 24.68 58.21 5.83
C TRP A 225 23.60 58.14 4.75
N ALA A 226 22.67 57.18 4.82
CA ALA A 226 21.53 57.17 3.90
C ALA A 226 20.49 58.13 4.48
N GLU A 227 20.29 59.26 3.81
CA GLU A 227 19.27 60.25 4.15
C GLU A 227 17.89 59.57 4.22
N GLU A 228 17.21 59.79 5.34
CA GLU A 228 15.78 59.50 5.51
C GLU A 228 15.00 60.36 4.49
N GLU A 229 14.56 59.75 3.39
CA GLU A 229 13.39 60.26 2.66
C GLU A 229 12.19 59.99 3.57
N GLU A 230 11.80 61.00 4.34
CA GLU A 230 10.56 61.09 5.09
C GLU A 230 9.36 60.80 4.16
N GLU A 231 8.68 59.67 4.36
CA GLU A 231 7.26 59.55 4.00
C GLU A 231 6.45 60.36 5.03
N GLU A 232 6.47 61.69 4.88
CA GLU A 232 5.34 62.52 5.30
C GLU A 232 4.23 62.35 4.27
N GLU A 233 3.13 61.68 4.63
CA GLU A 233 1.78 62.10 4.23
C GLU A 233 0.74 61.48 5.19
N GLU A 234 0.40 62.29 6.19
CA GLU A 234 -0.95 62.59 6.69
C GLU A 234 -1.78 61.46 7.34
N ASP A 235 -1.52 61.27 8.64
CA ASP A 235 -2.58 61.07 9.63
C ASP A 235 -3.22 62.44 9.96
N ASP A 236 -4.19 62.86 9.15
CA ASP A 236 -5.09 63.96 9.49
C ASP A 236 -6.44 63.36 9.92
N GLY A 237 -6.64 63.32 11.23
CA GLY A 237 -7.88 62.88 11.87
C GLY A 237 -9.04 63.86 11.70
N ALA A 238 -10.23 63.33 11.41
CA ALA A 238 -11.54 63.86 11.80
C ALA A 238 -12.62 62.77 11.71
#